data_AF-A0A1A8FG87-F1
#
_entry.id   AF-A0A1A8FG87-F1
#
_cell.length_a   1.000
_cell.length_b   1.000
_cell.length_c   1.000
_cell.angle_alpha   90.00
_cell.angle_beta   90.00
_cell.angle_gamma   90.00
#
_symmetry.space_group_name_H-M   'P 1'
#
loop_
_entity.id
_entity.type
_entity.pdbx_description
1 polymer ?
#
loop_
_entity_poly.entity_id
_entity_poly.type
_entity_poly.pdbx_seq_one_letter_code
_entity_poly.pdbx_strand_id
1 'polypeptide(L)'
;THTHTNKRSMCPAEMNSSKLLTGCSYSALSGGFDIDIKGWGGEDVHLYRKYLHSDLLVVRAPSRGLFHLWHEKHCADELPPDQYRMCMQSKAMNEASHGQLGMLFFRHEIEAHLSKQKQDPK
;
A
#
# COMPACT_ATOMS: atom_id res chain seq x y z
N THR A 1 5.23 22.63 -7.07
CA THR A 1 6.59 22.14 -6.76
C THR A 1 6.68 20.70 -7.24
N HIS A 2 7.46 20.45 -8.29
CA HIS A 2 7.56 19.16 -8.97
C HIS A 2 8.11 18.06 -8.04
N THR A 3 7.38 16.98 -7.81
CA THR A 3 7.93 15.74 -7.27
C THR A 3 8.26 14.79 -8.42
N HIS A 4 9.40 15.03 -9.08
CA HIS A 4 10.08 14.02 -9.86
C HIS A 4 10.62 12.96 -8.88
N THR A 5 9.96 11.81 -8.75
CA THR A 5 10.58 10.64 -8.13
C THR A 5 11.53 10.00 -9.15
N ASN A 6 12.71 10.60 -9.26
CA ASN A 6 13.85 9.98 -9.91
C ASN A 6 14.21 8.71 -9.11
N LYS A 7 13.71 7.54 -9.53
CA LYS A 7 14.17 6.23 -9.02
C LYS A 7 15.57 5.93 -9.58
N ARG A 8 16.52 6.83 -9.35
CA ARG A 8 17.95 6.51 -9.46
C ARG A 8 18.36 5.87 -8.14
N SER A 9 18.76 4.60 -8.24
CA SER A 9 19.73 3.92 -7.37
C SER A 9 19.66 4.26 -5.88
N MET A 10 19.00 3.42 -5.09
CA MET A 10 19.20 3.38 -3.65
C MET A 10 19.64 1.96 -3.25
N CYS A 11 20.95 1.73 -3.26
CA CYS A 11 21.60 0.72 -2.43
C CYS A 11 22.51 1.49 -1.46
N PRO A 12 22.12 1.70 -0.19
CA PRO A 12 23.07 2.03 0.84
C PRO A 12 23.60 0.74 1.50
N ALA A 13 24.92 0.60 1.35
CA ALA A 13 25.95 -0.12 2.09
C ALA A 13 25.61 -1.16 3.19
N GLU A 14 26.37 -2.26 3.08
CA GLU A 14 27.12 -2.96 4.14
C GLU A 14 26.41 -3.35 5.45
N MET A 15 26.13 -4.66 5.57
CA MET A 15 26.14 -5.34 6.87
C MET A 15 26.76 -6.74 6.72
N ASN A 16 27.77 -6.97 7.54
CA ASN A 16 28.72 -8.07 7.39
C ASN A 16 28.21 -9.39 8.01
N SER A 17 28.75 -10.48 7.47
CA SER A 17 28.75 -11.86 7.95
C SER A 17 27.53 -12.76 7.63
N SER A 18 27.68 -13.44 6.48
CA SER A 18 27.14 -14.76 6.13
C SER A 18 25.62 -14.98 6.16
N LYS A 19 25.05 -14.97 4.94
CA LYS A 19 23.71 -15.47 4.51
C LYS A 19 22.60 -14.43 4.26
N LEU A 20 22.92 -13.21 3.85
CA LEU A 20 21.91 -12.30 3.27
C LEU A 20 22.42 -11.55 2.01
N LEU A 21 23.10 -12.25 1.10
CA LEU A 21 23.53 -11.71 -0.21
C LEU A 21 22.67 -12.19 -1.39
N THR A 22 21.48 -12.72 -1.11
CA THR A 22 20.61 -13.32 -2.12
C THR A 22 19.38 -12.48 -2.46
N GLY A 23 19.42 -11.17 -2.21
CA GLY A 23 18.36 -10.24 -2.66
C GLY A 23 18.61 -9.67 -4.06
N CYS A 24 19.82 -9.15 -4.30
CA CYS A 24 20.14 -8.47 -5.56
C CYS A 24 20.49 -9.40 -6.72
N SER A 25 21.10 -10.57 -6.48
CA SER A 25 21.45 -11.50 -7.57
C SER A 25 20.24 -12.23 -8.15
N TYR A 26 19.21 -12.52 -7.35
CA TYR A 26 18.04 -13.26 -7.84
C TYR A 26 17.03 -12.41 -8.61
N SER A 27 16.95 -11.10 -8.35
CA SER A 27 16.08 -10.21 -9.12
C SER A 27 16.48 -10.14 -10.60
N ALA A 28 17.77 -10.32 -10.92
CA ALA A 28 18.26 -10.41 -12.29
C ALA A 28 17.81 -11.70 -13.02
N LEU A 29 17.69 -12.83 -12.31
CA LEU A 29 17.28 -14.12 -12.88
C LEU A 29 15.76 -14.22 -13.09
N SER A 30 14.96 -13.62 -12.22
CA SER A 30 13.49 -13.62 -12.32
C SER A 30 12.93 -12.48 -13.19
N GLY A 31 13.78 -11.73 -13.91
CA GLY A 31 13.35 -10.63 -14.76
C GLY A 31 12.82 -9.40 -14.02
N GLY A 32 13.18 -9.24 -12.73
CA GLY A 32 13.00 -8.02 -11.94
C GLY A 32 11.60 -7.40 -11.89
N PHE A 33 11.57 -6.13 -11.49
CA PHE A 33 10.37 -5.29 -11.63
C PHE A 33 10.15 -4.95 -13.11
N ASP A 34 8.89 -4.84 -13.50
CA ASP A 34 8.50 -4.29 -14.80
C ASP A 34 8.68 -2.76 -14.77
N ILE A 35 9.60 -2.25 -15.60
CA ILE A 35 9.96 -0.83 -15.66
C ILE A 35 8.95 0.02 -16.46
N ASP A 36 8.04 -0.63 -17.17
CA ASP A 36 7.01 0.03 -17.96
C ASP A 36 5.79 0.39 -17.10
N ILE A 37 5.66 -0.22 -15.92
CA ILE A 37 4.68 0.22 -14.91
C ILE A 37 5.00 1.65 -14.49
N LYS A 38 4.10 2.58 -14.85
CA LYS A 38 4.09 3.97 -14.37
C LYS A 38 2.94 4.13 -13.38
N GLY A 39 3.13 4.98 -12.39
CA GLY A 39 2.09 5.28 -11.40
C GLY A 39 2.17 4.41 -10.15
N TRP A 40 1.00 4.10 -9.58
CA TRP A 40 0.85 3.35 -8.32
C TRP A 40 0.17 2.01 -8.61
N GLY A 41 0.77 0.93 -8.12
CA GLY A 41 0.12 -0.37 -7.97
C GLY A 41 0.49 -1.38 -9.05
N GLY A 42 0.51 -2.64 -8.62
CA GLY A 42 0.73 -3.80 -9.48
C GLY A 42 2.18 -4.24 -9.56
N GLU A 43 3.15 -3.40 -9.21
CA GLU A 43 4.58 -3.76 -9.32
C GLU A 43 4.96 -4.88 -8.34
N ASP A 44 4.46 -4.81 -7.11
CA ASP A 44 4.65 -5.78 -6.04
C ASP A 44 3.90 -7.09 -6.33
N VAL A 45 2.66 -6.98 -6.84
CA VAL A 45 1.84 -8.13 -7.26
C VAL A 45 2.50 -8.87 -8.42
N HIS A 46 2.99 -8.15 -9.43
CA HIS A 46 3.66 -8.75 -10.59
C HIS A 46 4.96 -9.42 -10.18
N LEU A 47 5.76 -8.79 -9.32
CA LEU A 47 6.98 -9.39 -8.78
C LEU A 47 6.67 -10.65 -7.96
N TYR A 48 5.67 -10.59 -7.07
CA TYR A 48 5.27 -11.73 -6.25
C TYR A 48 4.82 -12.93 -7.12
N ARG A 49 4.04 -12.68 -8.18
CA ARG A 49 3.64 -13.73 -9.14
C ARG A 49 4.84 -14.35 -9.86
N LYS A 50 5.84 -13.55 -10.24
CA LYS A 50 7.09 -14.08 -10.83
C LYS A 50 7.81 -15.02 -9.86
N TYR A 51 7.86 -14.67 -8.57
CA TYR A 51 8.48 -15.54 -7.57
C TYR A 51 7.71 -16.83 -7.32
N LEU A 52 6.37 -16.80 -7.33
CA LEU A 52 5.56 -18.01 -7.20
C LEU A 52 5.78 -19.02 -8.33
N HIS A 53 6.22 -18.57 -9.50
CA HIS A 53 6.49 -19.43 -10.66
C HIS A 53 7.99 -19.80 -10.80
N SER A 54 8.80 -19.50 -9.78
CA SER A 54 10.23 -19.83 -9.73
C SER A 54 10.52 -20.85 -8.63
N ASP A 55 11.75 -21.33 -8.57
CA ASP A 55 12.20 -22.23 -7.49
C ASP A 55 12.50 -21.50 -6.16
N LEU A 56 12.03 -20.25 -6.02
CA LEU A 56 12.22 -19.43 -4.82
C LEU A 56 11.06 -19.57 -3.84
N LEU A 57 11.40 -19.71 -2.56
CA LEU A 57 10.42 -19.72 -1.47
C LEU A 57 10.11 -18.29 -1.01
N VAL A 58 8.84 -17.90 -1.07
CA VAL A 58 8.39 -16.62 -0.50
C VAL A 58 8.01 -16.79 0.98
N VAL A 59 8.73 -16.10 1.86
CA VAL A 59 8.50 -16.10 3.31
C VAL A 59 7.96 -14.75 3.78
N ARG A 60 7.07 -14.77 4.78
CA ARG A 60 6.59 -13.56 5.48
C ARG A 60 7.08 -13.59 6.92
N ALA A 61 7.76 -12.52 7.36
CA ALA A 61 8.30 -12.42 8.72
C ALA A 61 7.97 -11.03 9.31
N PRO A 62 7.47 -10.96 10.56
CA PRO A 62 7.22 -9.68 11.21
C PRO A 62 8.55 -8.97 11.52
N SER A 63 8.62 -7.66 11.30
CA SER A 63 9.78 -6.83 11.64
C SER A 63 9.37 -5.73 12.62
N ARG A 64 9.98 -5.70 13.80
CA ARG A 64 9.64 -4.72 14.86
C ARG A 64 9.99 -3.28 14.50
N GLY A 65 10.97 -3.09 13.61
CA GLY A 65 11.41 -1.75 13.17
C GLY A 65 10.75 -1.27 11.89
N LEU A 66 9.91 -2.10 11.25
CA LEU A 66 9.25 -1.74 10.01
C LEU A 66 7.87 -1.14 10.32
N PHE A 67 7.81 0.19 10.32
CA PHE A 67 6.56 0.94 10.41
C PHE A 67 6.42 1.85 9.19
N HIS A 68 5.19 2.03 8.74
CA HIS A 68 4.87 3.03 7.72
C HIS A 68 4.36 4.26 8.45
N LEU A 69 5.13 5.36 8.40
CA LEU A 69 4.63 6.65 8.85
C LEU A 69 3.48 7.06 7.94
N TRP A 70 2.31 7.29 8.53
CA TRP A 70 1.12 7.69 7.78
C TRP A 70 1.36 8.99 7.02
N HIS A 71 0.86 9.04 5.80
CA HIS A 71 0.80 10.22 4.96
C HIS A 71 -0.43 10.13 4.07
N GLU A 72 -0.97 11.29 3.67
CA GLU A 72 -2.12 11.32 2.78
C GLU A 72 -1.81 10.62 1.45
N LYS A 73 -2.72 9.76 1.00
CA LYS A 73 -2.63 9.06 -0.27
C LYS A 73 -3.40 9.81 -1.35
N HIS A 74 -2.70 10.20 -2.42
CA HIS A 74 -3.28 10.85 -3.59
C HIS A 74 -3.35 9.86 -4.75
N CYS A 75 -4.54 9.68 -5.33
CA CYS A 75 -4.77 8.84 -6.51
C CYS A 75 -4.92 9.76 -7.72
N ALA A 76 -3.94 9.72 -8.62
CA ALA A 76 -3.91 10.59 -9.80
C ALA A 76 -4.92 10.15 -10.86
N ASP A 77 -5.56 11.11 -11.53
CA ASP A 77 -6.61 10.85 -12.52
C ASP A 77 -6.07 10.25 -13.82
N GLU A 78 -4.77 10.41 -14.09
CA GLU A 78 -4.08 9.84 -15.25
C GLU A 78 -3.74 8.35 -15.08
N LEU A 79 -4.02 7.76 -13.92
CA LEU A 79 -3.78 6.33 -13.68
C LEU A 79 -4.67 5.47 -14.59
N PRO A 80 -4.14 4.35 -15.12
CA PRO A 80 -4.98 3.34 -15.75
C PRO A 80 -6.13 2.90 -14.82
N PRO A 81 -7.32 2.57 -15.35
CA PRO A 81 -8.50 2.28 -14.52
C PRO A 81 -8.28 1.23 -13.41
N ASP A 82 -7.48 0.21 -13.69
CA ASP A 82 -7.16 -0.84 -12.72
C ASP A 82 -6.25 -0.31 -11.59
N GLN A 83 -5.20 0.45 -11.94
CA GLN A 83 -4.31 1.08 -10.97
C GLN A 83 -5.05 2.11 -10.10
N TYR A 84 -5.93 2.92 -10.71
CA TYR A 84 -6.76 3.88 -9.98
C TYR A 84 -7.65 3.17 -8.95
N ARG A 85 -8.30 2.08 -9.35
CA ARG A 85 -9.13 1.25 -8.46
C ARG A 85 -8.32 0.69 -7.30
N MET A 86 -7.14 0.12 -7.57
CA MET A 86 -6.26 -0.40 -6.52
C MET A 86 -5.78 0.72 -5.59
N CYS A 87 -5.49 1.90 -6.14
CA CYS A 87 -5.11 3.07 -5.35
C CYS A 87 -6.21 3.45 -4.37
N MET A 88 -7.45 3.61 -4.85
CA MET A 88 -8.61 3.98 -4.06
C MET A 88 -8.98 2.93 -3.02
N GLN A 89 -8.92 1.65 -3.36
CA GLN A 89 -9.16 0.56 -2.41
C GLN A 89 -8.15 0.56 -1.26
N SER A 90 -6.85 0.68 -1.58
CA SER A 90 -5.82 0.76 -0.57
C SER A 90 -5.92 2.05 0.25
N LYS A 91 -6.38 3.17 -0.33
CA LYS A 91 -6.67 4.40 0.42
C LYS A 91 -7.77 4.15 1.47
N ALA A 92 -8.92 3.64 1.04
CA ALA A 92 -10.06 3.39 1.92
C ALA A 92 -9.71 2.45 3.10
N MET A 93 -8.91 1.41 2.86
CA MET A 93 -8.50 0.45 3.89
C MET A 93 -7.56 1.04 4.96
N ASN A 94 -6.86 2.13 4.65
CA ASN A 94 -5.89 2.77 5.55
C ASN A 94 -6.40 4.10 6.13
N GLU A 95 -7.59 4.55 5.75
CA GLU A 95 -8.14 5.84 6.18
C GLU A 95 -8.75 5.75 7.59
N ALA A 96 -9.51 4.70 7.86
CA ALA A 96 -10.17 4.50 9.15
C ALA A 96 -10.61 3.03 9.35
N SER A 97 -10.90 2.66 10.59
CA SER A 97 -11.50 1.35 10.87
C SER A 97 -12.89 1.23 10.28
N HIS A 98 -13.38 0.00 10.08
CA HIS A 98 -14.73 -0.24 9.55
C HIS A 98 -15.82 0.47 10.39
N GLY A 99 -15.68 0.46 11.72
CA GLY A 99 -16.61 1.16 12.62
C GLY A 99 -16.58 2.68 12.42
N GLN A 100 -15.38 3.27 12.34
CA GLN A 100 -15.24 4.72 12.10
C GLN A 100 -15.77 5.14 10.73
N LEU A 101 -15.50 4.36 9.68
CA LEU A 101 -16.08 4.58 8.36
C LEU A 101 -17.61 4.49 8.38
N GLY A 102 -18.17 3.50 9.09
CA GLY A 102 -19.61 3.39 9.30
C GLY A 102 -20.20 4.62 10.00
N MET A 103 -19.54 5.12 11.04
CA MET A 103 -19.97 6.33 11.75
C MET A 103 -19.92 7.58 10.86
N LEU A 104 -18.96 7.69 9.95
CA LEU A 104 -18.88 8.77 8.97
C LEU A 104 -19.95 8.64 7.89
N PHE A 105 -20.18 7.42 7.39
CA PHE A 105 -21.15 7.15 6.33
C PHE A 105 -22.60 7.36 6.80
N PHE A 106 -22.96 6.85 7.98
CA PHE A 106 -24.30 6.96 8.56
C PHE A 106 -24.47 8.20 9.46
N ARG A 107 -23.63 9.23 9.27
CA ARG A 107 -23.57 10.38 10.17
C ARG A 107 -24.92 11.08 10.29
N HIS A 108 -25.65 11.24 9.18
CA HIS A 108 -26.93 11.92 9.17
C HIS A 108 -28.02 11.13 9.90
N GLU A 109 -28.06 9.81 9.75
CA GLU A 109 -28.99 8.94 10.46
C GLU A 109 -28.73 8.95 11.97
N ILE A 110 -27.45 8.91 12.36
CA ILE A 110 -27.01 9.00 13.76
C ILE A 110 -27.43 10.35 14.36
N GLU A 111 -27.16 11.46 13.66
CA GLU A 111 -27.54 12.80 14.11
C GLU A 111 -29.07 12.96 14.23
N ALA A 112 -29.84 12.42 13.28
CA ALA A 112 -31.29 12.42 13.32
C ALA A 112 -31.86 11.59 14.47
N HIS A 113 -31.21 10.49 14.85
CA HIS A 113 -31.57 9.71 16.03
C HIS A 113 -31.32 10.50 17.32
N LEU A 114 -30.15 11.13 17.42
CA LEU A 114 -29.75 11.92 18.59
C LEU A 114 -30.63 13.17 18.79
N SER A 115 -31.07 13.81 17.71
CA SER A 115 -31.95 14.99 17.80
C SER A 115 -33.33 14.64 18.33
N LYS A 116 -33.90 13.50 17.91
CA LYS A 116 -35.18 12.99 18.44
C LYS A 116 -35.10 12.67 19.92
N GLN A 117 -34.03 12.03 20.37
CA GLN A 117 -33.84 11.74 21.80
C GLN A 117 -33.77 13.00 22.68
N LYS A 118 -33.26 14.12 22.14
CA LYS A 118 -33.23 15.40 22.87
C LYS A 118 -34.60 16.07 22.99
N GLN A 119 -35.52 15.78 22.06
CA GLN A 119 -36.85 16.37 22.05
C GLN A 119 -37.82 15.63 22.98
N ASP A 120 -37.59 14.33 23.21
CA ASP A 120 -38.34 13.51 24.17
C ASP A 120 -37.42 13.02 25.30
N PRO A 121 -37.02 13.89 26.25
CA PRO A 121 -36.29 13.46 27.43
C PRO A 121 -37.17 12.53 28.25
N LYS A 122 -36.71 11.29 28.45
CA LYS A 122 -37.31 10.35 29.41
C LYS A 122 -37.18 10.85 30.84
#